data_AF-A0A0F9MYB2-F1
#
_entry.id   AF-A0A0F9MYB2-F1
#
_cell.length_a   1.000
_cell.length_b   1.000
_cell.length_c   1.000
_cell.angle_alpha   90.00
_cell.angle_beta   90.00
_cell.angle_gamma   90.00
#
_symmetry.space_group_name_H-M   'P 1'
#
loop_
_entity.id
_entity.type
_entity.pdbx_description
1 polymer ?
#
loop_
_entity_poly.entity_id
_entity_poly.type
_entity_poly.pdbx_seq_one_letter_code
_entity_poly.pdbx_strand_id
1 'polypeptide(L)'
;MKNIKSWPVIVGASQYTQPKETKNPLDPLKLIAKVSQLAIKDTEITNIKEFIDAVYLVHFASWSYEDAPAELCKTLGIKPTTKSFSSGGGNTSLRLLNESALSITEGKSKFILLTGGETWYSTSLARKGKRVLNWSQPKVSKYTEAGKMKSLSEFEVKYKLQTPSISFALLETALRAASGRSLEDHQLSIGRLLEKFSLVGSNNPFSWLKKPRTAKEIITPTQINRKVSHPYTKYMCSNPFVDQSGAILLTSQEFAEELNIKPSKWIYLMGGGNLQNIYNLTQRPSLVNSPAVKHASRLSLAQAGLKIEDIDLFDFYSCFPSMVQLIRNALKIEEDDPRPLTITGGMAFSGGPWNNYSLHPVITAVDLIRKNSHLKIMQVANGGYNTKLSVGIYGKTPPQKHWSNDEFLEMQKEILKEELPKPVDKANGILTIEAYTIIYKRDGTPEYGVVLGSLENGSRTLALLKEESIKQHKLSQQELVGRDFNVYYDDTTGFNYLKIEVIELT
;
A
#
# COMPACT_ATOMS: atom_id res chain seq x y z
N MET A 1 17.91 -29.38 23.21
CA MET A 1 16.69 -29.33 22.38
C MET A 1 17.15 -29.33 20.93
N LYS A 2 16.70 -30.27 20.09
CA LYS A 2 17.04 -30.25 18.66
C LYS A 2 16.49 -28.92 18.10
N ASN A 3 17.33 -28.14 17.43
CA ASN A 3 16.91 -26.99 16.62
C ASN A 3 16.06 -27.52 15.46
N ILE A 4 14.77 -27.77 15.73
CA ILE A 4 13.80 -28.07 14.69
C ILE A 4 13.57 -26.75 13.96
N LYS A 5 14.05 -26.67 12.73
CA LYS A 5 13.91 -25.50 11.87
C LYS A 5 12.44 -25.41 11.40
N SER A 6 11.58 -24.84 12.24
CA SER A 6 10.16 -24.63 11.95
C SER A 6 9.97 -23.62 10.81
N TRP A 7 9.79 -24.13 9.59
CA TRP A 7 9.66 -23.31 8.40
C TRP A 7 8.21 -22.88 8.16
N PRO A 8 7.93 -21.56 8.09
CA PRO A 8 6.57 -21.09 7.90
C PRO A 8 6.13 -21.29 6.45
N VAL A 9 4.99 -21.97 6.29
CA VAL A 9 4.37 -22.28 4.99
C VAL A 9 2.92 -21.80 4.94
N ILE A 10 2.53 -21.24 3.79
CA ILE A 10 1.13 -21.05 3.44
C ILE A 10 0.60 -22.36 2.89
N VAL A 11 -0.51 -22.85 3.44
CA VAL A 11 -1.10 -24.16 3.10
C VAL A 11 -2.50 -24.06 2.51
N GLY A 12 -3.19 -22.95 2.73
CA GLY A 12 -4.50 -22.65 2.14
C GLY A 12 -4.58 -21.19 1.75
N ALA A 13 -5.17 -20.88 0.60
CA ALA A 13 -5.35 -19.51 0.15
C ALA A 13 -6.64 -19.37 -0.67
N SER A 14 -7.32 -18.24 -0.54
CA SER A 14 -8.46 -17.91 -1.39
C SER A 14 -8.70 -16.40 -1.44
N GLN A 15 -9.23 -15.93 -2.56
CA GLN A 15 -9.71 -14.56 -2.73
C GLN A 15 -11.06 -14.55 -3.44
N TYR A 16 -11.84 -13.51 -3.20
CA TYR A 16 -13.16 -13.34 -3.79
C TYR A 16 -13.45 -11.86 -4.08
N THR A 17 -14.05 -11.61 -5.23
CA THR A 17 -14.58 -10.30 -5.63
C THR A 17 -16.08 -10.42 -5.78
N GLN A 18 -16.82 -9.61 -5.03
CA GLN A 18 -18.28 -9.57 -5.14
C GLN A 18 -18.67 -8.80 -6.40
N PRO A 19 -19.43 -9.40 -7.34
CA PRO A 19 -19.86 -8.72 -8.55
C PRO A 19 -20.65 -7.44 -8.26
N LYS A 20 -20.48 -6.41 -9.09
CA LYS A 20 -21.16 -5.11 -8.94
C LYS A 20 -22.69 -5.26 -9.01
N GLU A 21 -23.14 -6.24 -9.77
CA GLU A 21 -24.53 -6.58 -10.08
C GLU A 21 -25.21 -7.37 -8.94
N THR A 22 -24.46 -7.75 -7.90
CA THR A 22 -25.00 -8.47 -6.74
C THR A 22 -26.13 -7.67 -6.08
N LYS A 23 -27.37 -8.18 -6.16
CA LYS A 23 -28.56 -7.53 -5.60
C LYS A 23 -28.51 -7.43 -4.08
N ASN A 24 -28.14 -8.53 -3.41
CA ASN A 24 -28.01 -8.64 -1.97
C ASN A 24 -26.53 -8.85 -1.61
N PRO A 25 -25.72 -7.78 -1.60
CA PRO A 25 -24.30 -7.90 -1.29
C PRO A 25 -24.10 -8.41 0.13
N LEU A 26 -23.08 -9.25 0.31
CA LEU A 26 -22.59 -9.62 1.64
C LEU A 26 -21.99 -8.38 2.31
N ASP A 27 -22.20 -8.27 3.62
CA ASP A 27 -21.46 -7.36 4.47
C ASP A 27 -19.97 -7.79 4.57
N PRO A 28 -19.06 -6.92 5.06
CA PRO A 28 -17.63 -7.25 5.12
C PRO A 28 -17.35 -8.55 5.85
N LEU A 29 -17.98 -8.79 6.99
CA LEU A 29 -17.68 -9.94 7.82
C LEU A 29 -18.15 -11.25 7.19
N LYS A 30 -19.32 -11.24 6.54
CA LYS A 30 -19.80 -12.39 5.76
C LYS A 30 -18.95 -12.65 4.52
N LEU A 31 -18.46 -11.61 3.85
CA LEU A 31 -17.55 -11.73 2.72
C LEU A 31 -16.23 -12.39 3.16
N ILE A 32 -15.69 -11.93 4.29
CA ILE A 32 -14.48 -12.45 4.95
C ILE A 32 -14.69 -13.91 5.41
N ALA A 33 -15.84 -14.23 6.00
CA ALA A 33 -16.17 -15.59 6.41
C ALA A 33 -16.23 -16.53 5.20
N LYS A 34 -16.89 -16.09 4.10
CA LYS A 34 -16.97 -16.86 2.85
C LYS A 34 -15.58 -17.20 2.32
N VAL A 35 -14.68 -16.22 2.19
CA VAL A 35 -13.35 -16.48 1.64
C VAL A 35 -12.48 -17.31 2.59
N SER A 36 -12.64 -17.14 3.90
CA SER A 36 -11.92 -17.94 4.91
C SER A 36 -12.35 -19.42 4.85
N GLN A 37 -13.64 -19.70 4.62
CA GLN A 37 -14.13 -21.06 4.37
C GLN A 37 -13.54 -21.66 3.09
N LEU A 38 -13.36 -20.85 2.03
CA LEU A 38 -12.72 -21.31 0.79
C LEU A 38 -11.22 -21.60 0.98
N ALA A 39 -10.49 -20.75 1.74
CA ALA A 39 -9.09 -21.00 2.08
C ALA A 39 -8.93 -22.25 2.96
N ILE A 40 -9.85 -22.49 3.90
CA ILE A 40 -9.95 -23.74 4.68
C ILE A 40 -10.15 -24.94 3.75
N LYS A 41 -11.06 -24.85 2.78
CA LYS A 41 -11.30 -25.94 1.84
C LYS A 41 -10.08 -26.22 0.94
N ASP A 42 -9.31 -25.19 0.61
CA ASP A 42 -8.11 -25.32 -0.22
C ASP A 42 -6.99 -26.15 0.44
N THR A 43 -6.99 -26.31 1.77
CA THR A 43 -6.03 -27.23 2.43
C THR A 43 -6.31 -28.71 2.15
N GLU A 44 -7.54 -29.03 1.73
CA GLU A 44 -8.05 -30.40 1.54
C GLU A 44 -8.07 -31.25 2.83
N ILE A 45 -8.01 -30.62 4.01
CA ILE A 45 -8.09 -31.30 5.31
C ILE A 45 -9.40 -30.97 6.02
N THR A 46 -10.18 -32.01 6.35
CA THR A 46 -11.54 -31.88 6.90
C THR A 46 -11.58 -31.21 8.27
N ASN A 47 -10.66 -31.56 9.18
CA ASN A 47 -10.64 -31.09 10.57
C ASN A 47 -9.70 -29.89 10.80
N ILE A 48 -9.26 -29.19 9.74
CA ILE A 48 -8.30 -28.08 9.86
C ILE A 48 -8.74 -26.99 10.86
N LYS A 49 -10.07 -26.81 11.00
CA LYS A 49 -10.69 -25.84 11.90
C LYS A 49 -10.35 -26.04 13.36
N GLU A 50 -10.11 -27.29 13.77
CA GLU A 50 -9.77 -27.64 15.16
C GLU A 50 -8.38 -27.18 15.55
N PHE A 51 -7.51 -26.96 14.56
CA PHE A 51 -6.11 -26.60 14.77
C PHE A 51 -5.84 -25.10 14.69
N ILE A 52 -6.77 -24.30 14.14
CA ILE A 52 -6.61 -22.84 14.03
C ILE A 52 -6.60 -22.22 15.43
N ASP A 53 -5.41 -21.83 15.89
CA ASP A 53 -5.18 -21.27 17.24
C ASP A 53 -5.05 -19.74 17.24
N ALA A 54 -4.82 -19.13 16.08
CA ALA A 54 -4.81 -17.68 15.93
C ALA A 54 -5.62 -17.19 14.72
N VAL A 55 -6.34 -16.07 14.91
CA VAL A 55 -7.01 -15.32 13.85
C VAL A 55 -6.50 -13.89 13.85
N TYR A 56 -5.92 -13.49 12.72
CA TYR A 56 -5.52 -12.11 12.45
C TYR A 56 -6.45 -11.52 11.41
N LEU A 57 -7.31 -10.59 11.86
CA LEU A 57 -8.29 -9.91 11.01
C LEU A 57 -7.75 -8.54 10.61
N VAL A 58 -7.58 -8.32 9.31
CA VAL A 58 -7.23 -7.01 8.75
C VAL A 58 -8.43 -6.08 8.87
N HIS A 59 -8.18 -4.84 9.32
CA HIS A 59 -9.22 -3.83 9.47
C HIS A 59 -9.90 -3.44 8.15
N PHE A 60 -11.22 -3.41 8.19
CA PHE A 60 -12.09 -2.99 7.09
C PHE A 60 -12.86 -1.72 7.47
N ALA A 61 -13.01 -0.79 6.52
CA ALA A 61 -13.54 0.55 6.82
C ALA A 61 -15.02 0.73 6.48
N SER A 62 -15.59 -0.12 5.60
CA SER A 62 -17.00 -0.06 5.15
C SER A 62 -18.04 -0.15 6.24
N TRP A 63 -17.80 -0.97 7.26
CA TRP A 63 -18.79 -1.30 8.28
C TRP A 63 -18.10 -1.52 9.62
N SER A 64 -18.87 -1.64 10.69
CA SER A 64 -18.33 -1.86 12.02
C SER A 64 -19.19 -2.83 12.83
N TYR A 65 -18.50 -3.62 13.64
CA TYR A 65 -19.06 -4.61 14.55
C TYR A 65 -18.43 -4.37 15.92
N GLU A 66 -19.14 -4.75 16.97
CA GLU A 66 -18.65 -4.61 18.33
C GLU A 66 -17.42 -5.51 18.56
N ASP A 67 -17.52 -6.77 18.12
CA ASP A 67 -16.46 -7.77 18.23
C ASP A 67 -16.31 -8.56 16.91
N ALA A 68 -15.80 -7.88 15.86
CA ALA A 68 -15.65 -8.48 14.54
C ALA A 68 -14.86 -9.82 14.55
N PRO A 69 -13.70 -9.94 15.24
CA PRO A 69 -13.00 -11.22 15.31
C PRO A 69 -13.80 -12.34 15.98
N ALA A 70 -14.52 -12.09 17.09
CA ALA A 70 -15.29 -13.15 17.73
C ALA A 70 -16.50 -13.57 16.88
N GLU A 71 -17.19 -12.62 16.26
CA GLU A 71 -18.30 -12.91 15.34
C GLU A 71 -17.82 -13.72 14.11
N LEU A 72 -16.64 -13.40 13.58
CA LEU A 72 -16.00 -14.20 12.53
C LEU A 72 -15.70 -15.62 13.00
N CYS A 73 -15.09 -15.78 14.17
CA CYS A 73 -14.77 -17.10 14.73
C CYS A 73 -16.03 -17.96 14.91
N LYS A 74 -17.10 -17.36 15.44
CA LYS A 74 -18.42 -18.01 15.58
C LYS A 74 -18.97 -18.47 14.23
N THR A 75 -18.90 -17.61 13.22
CA THR A 75 -19.37 -17.91 11.85
C THR A 75 -18.58 -19.04 11.20
N LEU A 76 -17.27 -19.11 11.46
CA LEU A 76 -16.39 -20.15 10.92
C LEU A 76 -16.47 -21.48 11.70
N GLY A 77 -16.95 -21.44 12.94
CA GLY A 77 -16.96 -22.59 13.85
C GLY A 77 -15.56 -22.92 14.40
N ILE A 78 -14.73 -21.90 14.65
CA ILE A 78 -13.35 -22.06 15.16
C ILE A 78 -13.23 -21.43 16.56
N LYS A 79 -12.28 -21.93 17.36
CA LYS A 79 -12.05 -21.48 18.74
C LYS A 79 -10.58 -21.11 18.98
N PRO A 80 -10.04 -20.12 18.25
CA PRO A 80 -8.64 -19.71 18.42
C PRO A 80 -8.41 -19.10 19.81
N THR A 81 -7.22 -19.32 20.36
CA THR A 81 -6.76 -18.68 21.60
C THR A 81 -6.41 -17.22 21.36
N THR A 82 -5.88 -16.88 20.17
CA THR A 82 -5.49 -15.53 19.79
C THR A 82 -6.43 -14.94 18.74
N LYS A 83 -6.92 -13.72 18.99
CA LYS A 83 -7.78 -12.97 18.06
C LYS A 83 -7.29 -11.53 17.99
N SER A 84 -6.96 -11.03 16.81
CA SER A 84 -6.58 -9.63 16.62
C SER A 84 -7.43 -8.96 15.55
N PHE A 85 -7.65 -7.65 15.74
CA PHE A 85 -8.22 -6.78 14.73
C PHE A 85 -7.25 -5.63 14.48
N SER A 86 -6.72 -5.54 13.26
CA SER A 86 -5.48 -4.81 13.01
C SER A 86 -5.64 -3.28 13.06
N SER A 87 -4.52 -2.59 13.24
CA SER A 87 -4.40 -1.16 12.90
C SER A 87 -4.50 -0.93 11.38
N GLY A 88 -4.67 0.32 10.97
CA GLY A 88 -4.77 0.73 9.57
C GLY A 88 -3.42 0.78 8.84
N GLY A 89 -3.46 0.59 7.53
CA GLY A 89 -2.30 0.69 6.63
C GLY A 89 -2.36 -0.30 5.48
N GLY A 90 -1.96 0.16 4.29
CA GLY A 90 -1.85 -0.70 3.10
C GLY A 90 -0.85 -1.86 3.23
N ASN A 91 0.17 -1.71 4.07
CA ASN A 91 1.14 -2.77 4.36
C ASN A 91 0.63 -3.80 5.38
N THR A 92 -0.48 -3.53 6.07
CA THR A 92 -0.89 -4.29 7.25
C THR A 92 -1.03 -5.78 7.00
N SER A 93 -1.62 -6.18 5.87
CA SER A 93 -1.76 -7.60 5.54
C SER A 93 -0.40 -8.30 5.43
N LEU A 94 0.57 -7.67 4.77
CA LEU A 94 1.92 -8.24 4.60
C LEU A 94 2.74 -8.17 5.90
N ARG A 95 2.56 -7.12 6.70
CA ARG A 95 3.12 -7.03 8.05
C ARG A 95 2.64 -8.19 8.93
N LEU A 96 1.33 -8.45 8.95
CA LEU A 96 0.73 -9.54 9.72
C LEU A 96 1.18 -10.90 9.21
N LEU A 97 1.39 -11.07 7.90
CA LEU A 97 1.98 -12.28 7.33
C LEU A 97 3.39 -12.51 7.90
N ASN A 98 4.22 -11.47 7.93
CA ASN A 98 5.56 -11.56 8.51
C ASN A 98 5.49 -11.86 10.02
N GLU A 99 4.64 -11.16 10.77
CA GLU A 99 4.45 -11.46 12.20
C GLU A 99 3.93 -12.89 12.45
N SER A 100 3.09 -13.42 11.55
CA SER A 100 2.60 -14.81 11.61
C SER A 100 3.72 -15.81 11.46
N ALA A 101 4.60 -15.62 10.48
CA ALA A 101 5.73 -16.49 10.25
C ALA A 101 6.73 -16.47 11.40
N LEU A 102 7.01 -15.29 11.97
CA LEU A 102 7.83 -15.21 13.18
C LEU A 102 7.17 -15.94 14.36
N SER A 103 5.86 -15.74 14.57
CA SER A 103 5.10 -16.41 15.64
C SER A 103 5.17 -17.95 15.51
N ILE A 104 5.05 -18.48 14.30
CA ILE A 104 5.15 -19.91 14.00
C ILE A 104 6.57 -20.43 14.28
N THR A 105 7.58 -19.72 13.79
CA THR A 105 8.97 -20.12 13.96
C THR A 105 9.40 -20.06 15.45
N GLU A 106 8.87 -19.11 16.22
CA GLU A 106 9.08 -19.02 17.68
C GLU A 106 8.22 -19.98 18.50
N GLY A 107 7.33 -20.75 17.88
CA GLY A 107 6.41 -21.68 18.56
C GLY A 107 5.29 -21.01 19.36
N LYS A 108 5.03 -19.71 19.14
CA LYS A 108 3.94 -18.95 19.78
C LYS A 108 2.57 -19.22 19.16
N SER A 109 2.51 -19.67 17.91
CA SER A 109 1.28 -20.07 17.24
C SER A 109 1.54 -21.28 16.35
N LYS A 110 0.58 -22.19 16.27
CA LYS A 110 0.69 -23.44 15.50
C LYS A 110 0.02 -23.33 14.14
N PHE A 111 -1.14 -22.68 14.06
CA PHE A 111 -1.92 -22.61 12.83
C PHE A 111 -2.77 -21.33 12.77
N ILE A 112 -2.43 -20.45 11.84
CA ILE A 112 -2.93 -19.07 11.80
C ILE A 112 -3.86 -18.87 10.60
N LEU A 113 -5.02 -18.27 10.82
CA LEU A 113 -5.85 -17.68 9.77
C LEU A 113 -5.58 -16.17 9.70
N LEU A 114 -5.03 -15.70 8.57
CA LEU A 114 -4.92 -14.28 8.23
C LEU A 114 -5.95 -13.94 7.16
N THR A 115 -6.83 -12.98 7.44
CA THR A 115 -7.97 -12.68 6.55
C THR A 115 -8.40 -11.23 6.62
N GLY A 116 -9.07 -10.77 5.56
CA GLY A 116 -9.55 -9.40 5.47
C GLY A 116 -10.38 -9.17 4.22
N GLY A 117 -11.05 -8.03 4.16
CA GLY A 117 -11.89 -7.67 3.03
C GLY A 117 -12.53 -6.32 3.19
N GLU A 118 -13.20 -5.86 2.15
CA GLU A 118 -13.80 -4.53 2.10
C GLU A 118 -15.07 -4.58 1.28
N THR A 119 -16.06 -3.75 1.60
CA THR A 119 -17.31 -3.60 0.81
C THR A 119 -17.66 -2.13 0.56
N TRP A 120 -16.63 -1.35 0.23
CA TRP A 120 -16.76 0.10 0.05
C TRP A 120 -17.61 0.47 -1.17
N TYR A 121 -17.69 -0.40 -2.17
CA TYR A 121 -18.58 -0.16 -3.31
C TYR A 121 -20.06 -0.24 -2.89
N SER A 122 -20.45 -1.33 -2.23
CA SER A 122 -21.82 -1.51 -1.76
C SER A 122 -22.25 -0.44 -0.76
N THR A 123 -21.39 -0.11 0.21
CA THR A 123 -21.66 0.96 1.18
C THR A 123 -21.70 2.35 0.55
N SER A 124 -20.85 2.65 -0.44
CA SER A 124 -20.90 3.93 -1.16
C SER A 124 -22.20 4.10 -1.95
N LEU A 125 -22.73 3.04 -2.56
CA LEU A 125 -24.03 3.09 -3.24
C LEU A 125 -25.17 3.30 -2.25
N ALA A 126 -25.13 2.64 -1.09
CA ALA A 126 -26.14 2.80 -0.06
C ALA A 126 -26.18 4.21 0.53
N ARG A 127 -25.01 4.80 0.83
CA ARG A 127 -24.90 6.20 1.27
C ARG A 127 -25.43 7.22 0.26
N LYS A 128 -25.52 6.84 -1.03
CA LYS A 128 -26.09 7.66 -2.11
C LYS A 128 -27.56 7.34 -2.39
N GLY A 129 -28.21 6.50 -1.59
CA GLY A 129 -29.59 6.05 -1.82
C GLY A 129 -29.77 5.16 -3.05
N LYS A 130 -28.67 4.63 -3.62
CA LYS A 130 -28.70 3.82 -4.87
C LYS A 130 -28.78 2.32 -4.61
N ARG A 131 -28.76 1.88 -3.35
CA ARG A 131 -28.81 0.48 -2.94
C ARG A 131 -29.33 0.37 -1.51
N VAL A 132 -30.21 -0.59 -1.26
CA VAL A 132 -30.62 -0.98 0.09
C VAL A 132 -29.70 -2.08 0.58
N LEU A 133 -29.16 -1.95 1.79
CA LEU A 133 -28.34 -2.98 2.43
C LEU A 133 -29.13 -3.61 3.56
N ASN A 134 -29.41 -4.91 3.45
CA ASN A 134 -30.04 -5.70 4.50
C ASN A 134 -29.00 -6.18 5.53
N TRP A 135 -28.19 -5.25 6.04
CA TRP A 135 -27.10 -5.50 6.98
C TRP A 135 -27.52 -5.08 8.38
N SER A 136 -26.92 -5.70 9.40
CA SER A 136 -27.10 -5.28 10.79
C SER A 136 -26.52 -3.88 10.98
N GLN A 137 -27.16 -3.04 11.82
CA GLN A 137 -26.67 -1.69 12.10
C GLN A 137 -25.20 -1.68 12.55
N PRO A 138 -24.40 -0.69 12.12
CA PRO A 138 -23.01 -0.58 12.57
C PRO A 138 -22.94 -0.41 14.08
N LYS A 139 -21.97 -1.05 14.71
CA LYS A 139 -21.71 -0.94 16.16
C LYS A 139 -20.35 -0.32 16.45
N VAL A 140 -20.17 0.23 17.65
CA VAL A 140 -18.86 0.71 18.10
C VAL A 140 -17.96 -0.49 18.39
N SER A 141 -16.79 -0.54 17.76
CA SER A 141 -15.80 -1.58 17.98
C SER A 141 -15.21 -1.51 19.38
N LYS A 142 -15.11 -2.65 20.07
CA LYS A 142 -14.37 -2.76 21.34
C LYS A 142 -12.84 -2.73 21.16
N TYR A 143 -12.36 -2.96 19.93
CA TYR A 143 -10.95 -2.88 19.58
C TYR A 143 -10.58 -1.43 19.29
N THR A 144 -10.05 -0.74 20.30
CA THR A 144 -9.72 0.69 20.22
C THR A 144 -8.63 0.99 19.20
N GLU A 145 -7.71 0.06 18.95
CA GLU A 145 -6.62 0.24 17.99
C GLU A 145 -6.99 -0.17 16.54
N ALA A 146 -8.18 -0.72 16.34
CA ALA A 146 -8.63 -1.15 15.03
C ALA A 146 -8.72 0.04 14.07
N GLY A 147 -8.06 -0.09 12.92
CA GLY A 147 -8.04 0.96 11.88
C GLY A 147 -7.24 2.21 12.22
N LYS A 148 -6.76 2.38 13.46
CA LYS A 148 -5.93 3.53 13.84
C LYS A 148 -4.62 3.54 13.08
N MET A 149 -4.14 4.74 12.77
CA MET A 149 -2.81 5.00 12.25
C MET A 149 -2.21 6.13 13.07
N LYS A 150 -0.88 6.11 13.26
CA LYS A 150 -0.18 7.27 13.84
C LYS A 150 -0.46 8.50 12.95
N SER A 151 -0.80 9.63 13.55
CA SER A 151 -1.03 10.86 12.78
C SER A 151 0.29 11.42 12.26
N LEU A 152 0.25 12.11 11.12
CA LEU A 152 1.30 13.07 10.77
C LEU A 152 1.35 14.19 11.83
N SER A 153 2.45 14.95 11.83
CA SER A 153 2.56 16.15 12.67
C SER A 153 1.39 17.12 12.44
N GLU A 154 1.02 17.89 13.46
CA GLU A 154 -0.05 18.90 13.35
C GLU A 154 0.24 19.91 12.23
N PHE A 155 1.51 20.26 12.03
CA PHE A 155 1.97 21.09 10.93
C PHE A 155 1.65 20.46 9.57
N GLU A 156 1.99 19.20 9.33
CA GLU A 156 1.67 18.53 8.05
C GLU A 156 0.16 18.31 7.85
N VAL A 157 -0.58 18.04 8.92
CA VAL A 157 -2.05 17.93 8.90
C VAL A 157 -2.68 19.25 8.49
N LYS A 158 -2.17 20.38 9.00
CA LYS A 158 -2.61 21.73 8.65
C LYS A 158 -2.50 22.00 7.13
N TYR A 159 -1.40 21.56 6.51
CA TYR A 159 -1.20 21.61 5.04
C TYR A 159 -1.80 20.41 4.28
N LYS A 160 -2.68 19.65 4.92
CA LYS A 160 -3.48 18.56 4.33
C LYS A 160 -2.67 17.37 3.79
N LEU A 161 -1.43 17.17 4.24
CA LEU A 161 -0.60 16.04 3.82
C LEU A 161 -1.16 14.67 4.24
N GLN A 162 -2.13 14.63 5.15
CA GLN A 162 -2.91 13.43 5.43
C GLN A 162 -3.83 12.98 4.26
N THR A 163 -3.92 13.78 3.20
CA THR A 163 -4.60 13.41 1.96
C THR A 163 -3.62 12.69 1.04
N PRO A 164 -3.80 11.39 0.73
CA PRO A 164 -2.81 10.63 -0.03
C PRO A 164 -2.49 11.25 -1.40
N SER A 165 -3.48 11.79 -2.12
CA SER A 165 -3.26 12.42 -3.42
C SER A 165 -2.40 13.68 -3.36
N ILE A 166 -2.25 14.32 -2.20
CA ILE A 166 -1.35 15.47 -2.02
C ILE A 166 0.06 14.95 -1.73
N SER A 167 0.23 14.13 -0.70
CA SER A 167 1.56 13.62 -0.29
C SER A 167 2.25 12.79 -1.38
N PHE A 168 1.53 11.90 -2.05
CA PHE A 168 2.13 11.13 -3.15
C PHE A 168 2.38 11.95 -4.40
N ALA A 169 1.71 13.09 -4.57
CA ALA A 169 1.99 14.01 -5.68
C ALA A 169 3.23 14.87 -5.42
N LEU A 170 3.47 15.26 -4.16
CA LEU A 170 4.76 15.85 -3.76
C LEU A 170 5.92 14.90 -4.05
N LEU A 171 5.79 13.63 -3.67
CA LEU A 171 6.80 12.61 -4.00
C LEU A 171 7.00 12.45 -5.51
N GLU A 172 5.93 12.56 -6.30
CA GLU A 172 5.96 12.42 -7.77
C GLU A 172 6.70 13.57 -8.46
N THR A 173 6.47 14.81 -8.04
CA THR A 173 7.16 15.97 -8.64
C THR A 173 8.63 15.99 -8.24
N ALA A 174 8.97 15.57 -7.02
CA ALA A 174 10.37 15.35 -6.62
C ALA A 174 11.04 14.24 -7.45
N LEU A 175 10.37 13.11 -7.66
CA LEU A 175 10.87 12.00 -8.49
C LEU A 175 11.09 12.43 -9.94
N ARG A 176 10.14 13.18 -10.51
CA ARG A 176 10.28 13.73 -11.84
C ARG A 176 11.52 14.61 -11.95
N ALA A 177 11.66 15.59 -11.06
CA ALA A 177 12.79 16.51 -11.06
C ALA A 177 14.12 15.75 -10.94
N ALA A 178 14.21 14.77 -10.03
CA ALA A 178 15.39 13.93 -9.87
C ALA A 178 15.71 13.07 -11.11
N SER A 179 14.71 12.74 -11.93
CA SER A 179 14.90 12.00 -13.18
C SER A 179 15.34 12.88 -14.37
N GLY A 180 15.29 14.22 -14.22
CA GLY A 180 15.58 15.16 -15.30
C GLY A 180 14.55 15.19 -16.43
N ARG A 181 13.39 14.54 -16.27
CA ARG A 181 12.32 14.52 -17.29
C ARG A 181 11.55 15.83 -17.34
N SER A 182 11.15 16.18 -18.57
CA SER A 182 10.11 17.19 -18.80
C SER A 182 8.78 16.78 -18.15
N LEU A 183 7.86 17.73 -18.02
CA LEU A 183 6.51 17.45 -17.51
C LEU A 183 5.78 16.44 -18.40
N GLU A 184 5.87 16.61 -19.72
CA GLU A 184 5.23 15.77 -20.72
C GLU A 184 5.81 14.35 -20.73
N ASP A 185 7.14 14.22 -20.74
CA ASP A 185 7.81 12.92 -20.78
C ASP A 185 7.53 12.11 -19.51
N HIS A 186 7.52 12.77 -18.36
CA HIS A 186 7.21 12.12 -17.10
C HIS A 186 5.75 11.66 -17.04
N GLN A 187 4.82 12.52 -17.47
CA GLN A 187 3.40 12.16 -17.56
C GLN A 187 3.22 10.91 -18.44
N LEU A 188 3.91 10.85 -19.58
CA LEU A 188 3.86 9.70 -20.47
C LEU A 188 4.52 8.45 -19.85
N SER A 189 5.65 8.60 -19.15
CA SER A 189 6.32 7.49 -18.45
C SER A 189 5.42 6.85 -17.40
N ILE A 190 4.81 7.64 -16.50
CA ILE A 190 3.88 7.11 -15.48
C ILE A 190 2.58 6.57 -16.12
N GLY A 191 2.16 7.11 -17.26
CA GLY A 191 1.06 6.57 -18.07
C GLY A 191 1.36 5.18 -18.63
N ARG A 192 2.53 4.98 -19.23
CA ARG A 192 3.01 3.68 -19.75
C ARG A 192 3.21 2.67 -18.63
N LEU A 193 3.72 3.10 -17.48
CA LEU A 193 3.81 2.27 -16.30
C LEU A 193 2.42 1.71 -15.92
N LEU A 194 1.40 2.56 -15.84
CA LEU A 194 0.06 2.12 -15.46
C LEU A 194 -0.69 1.38 -16.57
N GLU A 195 -0.36 1.58 -17.85
CA GLU A 195 -0.87 0.76 -18.95
C GLU A 195 -0.49 -0.71 -18.77
N LYS A 196 0.77 -1.00 -18.40
CA LYS A 196 1.23 -2.35 -18.07
C LYS A 196 0.43 -2.95 -16.90
N PHE A 197 0.19 -2.16 -15.84
CA PHE A 197 -0.62 -2.58 -14.70
C PHE A 197 -2.07 -2.84 -15.09
N SER A 198 -2.66 -1.97 -15.92
CA SER A 198 -4.02 -2.11 -16.41
C SER A 198 -4.21 -3.37 -17.25
N LEU A 199 -3.20 -3.75 -18.04
CA LEU A 199 -3.23 -4.98 -18.85
C LEU A 199 -3.22 -6.23 -17.98
N VAL A 200 -2.35 -6.28 -16.96
CA VAL A 200 -2.35 -7.38 -15.97
C VAL A 200 -3.71 -7.44 -15.26
N GLY A 201 -4.22 -6.29 -14.82
CA GLY A 201 -5.53 -6.21 -14.15
C GLY A 201 -6.70 -6.66 -15.03
N SER A 202 -6.72 -6.33 -16.32
CA SER A 202 -7.80 -6.78 -17.20
C SER A 202 -7.85 -8.30 -17.36
N ASN A 203 -6.70 -8.97 -17.26
CA ASN A 203 -6.59 -10.42 -17.38
C ASN A 203 -6.80 -11.16 -16.05
N ASN A 204 -6.79 -10.45 -14.92
CA ASN A 204 -6.99 -11.04 -13.60
C ASN A 204 -8.49 -11.23 -13.31
N PRO A 205 -8.97 -12.46 -13.05
CA PRO A 205 -10.38 -12.74 -12.77
C PRO A 205 -10.90 -12.05 -11.51
N PHE A 206 -10.04 -11.70 -10.57
CA PHE A 206 -10.40 -10.99 -9.33
C PHE A 206 -10.34 -9.46 -9.45
N SER A 207 -9.87 -8.91 -10.57
CA SER A 207 -9.80 -7.45 -10.71
C SER A 207 -11.16 -6.78 -10.84
N TRP A 208 -11.30 -5.59 -10.25
CA TRP A 208 -12.52 -4.79 -10.25
C TRP A 208 -12.83 -4.12 -11.60
N LEU A 209 -11.78 -3.75 -12.35
CA LEU A 209 -11.88 -3.22 -13.70
C LEU A 209 -11.34 -4.25 -14.69
N LYS A 210 -12.13 -4.59 -15.71
CA LYS A 210 -11.82 -5.61 -16.71
C LYS A 210 -11.33 -5.06 -18.04
N LYS A 211 -11.43 -3.75 -18.27
CA LYS A 211 -11.03 -3.12 -19.53
C LYS A 211 -9.59 -2.63 -19.42
N PRO A 212 -8.66 -3.09 -20.29
CA PRO A 212 -7.32 -2.53 -20.35
C PRO A 212 -7.37 -1.07 -20.80
N ARG A 213 -6.42 -0.26 -20.34
CA ARG A 213 -6.31 1.16 -20.63
C ARG A 213 -4.96 1.47 -21.22
N THR A 214 -4.97 2.29 -22.26
CA THR A 214 -3.75 2.80 -22.87
C THR A 214 -3.12 3.90 -22.02
N ALA A 215 -1.82 4.12 -22.18
CA ALA A 215 -1.12 5.22 -21.51
C ALA A 215 -1.81 6.58 -21.80
N LYS A 216 -2.23 6.79 -23.05
CA LYS A 216 -2.95 8.00 -23.49
C LYS A 216 -4.29 8.16 -22.75
N GLU A 217 -5.08 7.10 -22.63
CA GLU A 217 -6.35 7.14 -21.87
C GLU A 217 -6.12 7.46 -20.39
N ILE A 218 -5.05 6.92 -19.80
CA ILE A 218 -4.72 7.10 -18.38
C ILE A 218 -4.33 8.56 -18.11
N ILE A 219 -3.47 9.16 -18.94
CA ILE A 219 -2.95 10.51 -18.72
C ILE A 219 -3.92 11.62 -19.13
N THR A 220 -4.85 11.34 -20.06
CA THR A 220 -5.74 12.36 -20.63
C THR A 220 -6.93 12.63 -19.70
N PRO A 221 -7.09 13.88 -19.20
CA PRO A 221 -8.23 14.22 -18.39
C PRO A 221 -9.55 14.14 -19.18
N THR A 222 -10.58 13.56 -18.58
CA THR A 222 -11.95 13.54 -19.10
C THR A 222 -12.95 13.71 -17.95
N GLN A 223 -14.27 13.76 -18.23
CA GLN A 223 -15.27 13.79 -17.15
C GLN A 223 -15.17 12.58 -16.20
N ILE A 224 -14.87 11.39 -16.74
CA ILE A 224 -14.72 10.16 -15.95
C ILE A 224 -13.30 9.96 -15.41
N ASN A 225 -12.31 10.57 -16.07
CA ASN A 225 -10.88 10.55 -15.71
C ASN A 225 -10.38 11.97 -15.37
N ARG A 226 -11.10 12.70 -14.51
CA ARG A 226 -10.75 14.09 -14.17
C ARG A 226 -9.35 14.19 -13.55
N LYS A 227 -8.77 15.40 -13.58
CA LYS A 227 -7.61 15.75 -12.75
C LYS A 227 -7.97 15.63 -11.26
N VAL A 228 -7.04 15.14 -10.45
CA VAL A 228 -7.20 15.02 -8.99
C VAL A 228 -6.25 15.98 -8.30
N SER A 229 -4.96 15.77 -8.51
CA SER A 229 -3.86 16.63 -8.08
C SER A 229 -2.80 16.53 -9.16
N HIS A 230 -2.04 17.58 -9.44
CA HIS A 230 -0.95 17.48 -10.42
C HIS A 230 0.13 16.54 -9.87
N PRO A 231 0.58 15.51 -10.64
CA PRO A 231 0.29 15.23 -12.05
C PRO A 231 -0.81 14.17 -12.33
N TYR A 232 -1.50 13.72 -11.30
CA TYR A 232 -2.48 12.63 -11.35
C TYR A 232 -3.85 12.98 -11.94
N THR A 233 -4.28 12.13 -12.85
CA THR A 233 -5.69 11.90 -13.17
C THR A 233 -6.30 10.86 -12.23
N LYS A 234 -7.62 10.68 -12.30
CA LYS A 234 -8.33 9.67 -11.50
C LYS A 234 -7.83 8.24 -11.76
N TYR A 235 -7.47 7.87 -12.98
CA TYR A 235 -6.94 6.55 -13.32
C TYR A 235 -5.52 6.31 -12.80
N MET A 236 -4.84 7.35 -12.32
CA MET A 236 -3.56 7.24 -11.63
C MET A 236 -3.69 7.08 -10.11
N CYS A 237 -4.90 7.14 -9.58
CA CYS A 237 -5.17 6.96 -8.17
C CYS A 237 -5.70 5.55 -7.88
N SER A 238 -5.34 5.00 -6.73
CA SER A 238 -5.96 3.79 -6.17
C SER A 238 -7.49 3.84 -6.26
N ASN A 239 -8.11 2.71 -6.57
CA ASN A 239 -9.56 2.55 -6.56
C ASN A 239 -10.01 1.79 -5.29
N PRO A 240 -10.38 2.50 -4.21
CA PRO A 240 -10.88 1.86 -3.00
C PRO A 240 -12.35 1.46 -3.06
N PHE A 241 -13.08 1.81 -4.12
CA PHE A 241 -14.52 1.53 -4.26
C PHE A 241 -14.75 0.13 -4.81
N VAL A 242 -14.41 -0.87 -3.99
CA VAL A 242 -14.47 -2.30 -4.34
C VAL A 242 -15.13 -3.12 -3.23
N ASP A 243 -15.65 -4.28 -3.61
CA ASP A 243 -16.10 -5.31 -2.70
C ASP A 243 -15.23 -6.57 -2.89
N GLN A 244 -14.15 -6.71 -2.12
CA GLN A 244 -13.10 -7.71 -2.30
C GLN A 244 -12.60 -8.25 -0.96
N SER A 245 -12.26 -9.54 -0.91
CA SER A 245 -11.77 -10.19 0.31
C SER A 245 -10.77 -11.30 -0.02
N GLY A 246 -9.85 -11.56 0.91
CA GLY A 246 -8.82 -12.59 0.81
C GLY A 246 -8.56 -13.25 2.16
N ALA A 247 -8.16 -14.52 2.13
CA ALA A 247 -7.75 -15.29 3.29
C ALA A 247 -6.60 -16.24 2.96
N ILE A 248 -5.71 -16.45 3.93
CA ILE A 248 -4.67 -17.48 3.88
C ILE A 248 -4.57 -18.21 5.22
N LEU A 249 -4.08 -19.45 5.17
CA LEU A 249 -3.77 -20.28 6.32
C LEU A 249 -2.27 -20.56 6.35
N LEU A 250 -1.68 -20.36 7.52
CA LEU A 250 -0.25 -20.50 7.76
C LEU A 250 0.02 -21.50 8.86
N THR A 251 1.09 -22.28 8.71
CA THR A 251 1.58 -23.19 9.73
C THR A 251 3.07 -23.48 9.53
N SER A 252 3.68 -24.29 10.38
CA SER A 252 5.02 -24.80 10.14
C SER A 252 4.98 -25.97 9.16
N GLN A 253 6.10 -26.21 8.45
CA GLN A 253 6.24 -27.36 7.56
C GLN A 253 5.97 -28.67 8.33
N GLU A 254 6.52 -28.83 9.52
CA GLU A 254 6.38 -30.02 10.34
C GLU A 254 4.91 -30.27 10.71
N PHE A 255 4.17 -29.21 11.05
CA PHE A 255 2.77 -29.38 11.36
C PHE A 255 1.91 -29.62 10.11
N ALA A 256 2.29 -29.06 8.96
CA ALA A 256 1.67 -29.42 7.68
C ALA A 256 1.88 -30.90 7.32
N GLU A 257 3.05 -31.47 7.64
CA GLU A 257 3.36 -32.90 7.53
C GLU A 257 2.50 -33.74 8.47
N GLU A 258 2.41 -33.37 9.76
CA GLU A 258 1.56 -34.05 10.75
C GLU A 258 0.08 -34.11 10.31
N LEU A 259 -0.40 -33.04 9.67
CA LEU A 259 -1.77 -32.94 9.17
C LEU A 259 -1.97 -33.58 7.79
N ASN A 260 -0.93 -34.19 7.21
CA ASN A 260 -0.96 -34.79 5.86
C ASN A 260 -1.40 -33.81 4.76
N ILE A 261 -1.10 -32.52 4.91
CA ILE A 261 -1.33 -31.54 3.86
C ILE A 261 -0.34 -31.85 2.72
N LYS A 262 -0.84 -32.03 1.50
CA LYS A 262 0.01 -32.36 0.34
C LYS A 262 1.13 -31.33 0.14
N PRO A 263 2.41 -31.74 -0.04
CA PRO A 263 3.52 -30.82 -0.28
C PRO A 263 3.35 -29.88 -1.49
N SER A 264 2.53 -30.27 -2.47
CA SER A 264 2.17 -29.41 -3.61
C SER A 264 1.44 -28.13 -3.19
N LYS A 265 0.70 -28.15 -2.06
CA LYS A 265 -0.03 -26.99 -1.52
C LYS A 265 0.87 -25.99 -0.80
N TRP A 266 2.03 -26.42 -0.31
CA TRP A 266 2.88 -25.59 0.54
C TRP A 266 3.61 -24.52 -0.27
N ILE A 267 3.54 -23.28 0.20
CA ILE A 267 4.32 -22.16 -0.31
C ILE A 267 5.13 -21.59 0.83
N TYR A 268 6.45 -21.61 0.69
CA TYR A 268 7.36 -21.14 1.72
C TYR A 268 7.44 -19.63 1.72
N LEU A 269 7.49 -19.06 2.93
CA LEU A 269 7.87 -17.67 3.15
C LEU A 269 9.39 -17.59 3.23
N MET A 270 10.04 -17.54 2.06
CA MET A 270 11.50 -17.62 1.90
C MET A 270 12.23 -16.50 2.63
N GLY A 271 11.64 -15.30 2.66
CA GLY A 271 12.13 -14.18 3.43
C GLY A 271 11.10 -13.06 3.50
N GLY A 272 11.16 -12.26 4.55
CA GLY A 272 10.21 -11.18 4.76
C GLY A 272 10.61 -10.30 5.93
N GLY A 273 10.11 -9.08 5.95
CA GLY A 273 10.38 -8.17 7.06
C GLY A 273 9.72 -6.82 6.92
N ASN A 274 9.82 -6.03 7.99
CA ASN A 274 9.11 -4.77 8.13
C ASN A 274 10.08 -3.67 8.55
N LEU A 275 10.04 -2.54 7.86
CA LEU A 275 10.77 -1.32 8.23
C LEU A 275 9.90 -0.09 8.00
N GLN A 276 10.27 1.02 8.61
CA GLN A 276 9.57 2.28 8.46
C GLN A 276 10.57 3.38 8.07
N ASN A 277 10.17 4.23 7.14
CA ASN A 277 10.82 5.51 6.93
C ASN A 277 10.44 6.46 8.07
N ILE A 278 11.20 7.55 8.18
CA ILE A 278 10.83 8.70 9.03
C ILE A 278 9.38 9.10 8.75
N TYR A 279 8.64 9.28 9.84
CA TYR A 279 7.18 9.28 9.80
C TYR A 279 6.62 10.49 9.05
N ASN A 280 7.10 11.68 9.44
CA ASN A 280 6.74 12.97 8.85
C ASN A 280 7.52 13.15 7.54
N LEU A 281 6.81 13.51 6.46
CA LEU A 281 7.38 13.74 5.14
C LEU A 281 8.39 14.89 5.15
N THR A 282 8.08 15.98 5.88
CA THR A 282 8.93 17.18 5.98
C THR A 282 10.29 16.90 6.61
N GLN A 283 10.40 15.84 7.42
CA GLN A 283 11.63 15.49 8.14
C GLN A 283 12.46 14.40 7.45
N ARG A 284 12.10 13.96 6.25
CA ARG A 284 12.86 12.91 5.53
C ARG A 284 14.08 13.49 4.81
N PRO A 285 15.30 12.95 4.95
CA PRO A 285 16.48 13.41 4.19
C PRO A 285 16.25 13.53 2.69
N SER A 286 15.42 12.65 2.13
CA SER A 286 15.14 12.59 0.71
C SER A 286 13.67 12.27 0.45
N LEU A 287 13.10 12.90 -0.57
CA LEU A 287 11.75 12.62 -1.07
C LEU A 287 11.73 11.55 -2.17
N VAL A 288 12.89 11.21 -2.73
CA VAL A 288 13.02 10.28 -3.87
C VAL A 288 13.67 8.95 -3.50
N ASN A 289 14.15 8.82 -2.26
CA ASN A 289 14.70 7.59 -1.72
C ASN A 289 13.77 7.01 -0.66
N SER A 290 13.68 5.67 -0.61
CA SER A 290 12.97 4.94 0.43
C SER A 290 13.92 3.98 1.15
N PRO A 291 14.65 4.45 2.19
CA PRO A 291 15.55 3.60 2.97
C PRO A 291 14.88 2.33 3.48
N ALA A 292 13.64 2.43 3.95
CA ALA A 292 12.89 1.27 4.43
C ALA A 292 12.65 0.22 3.33
N VAL A 293 12.31 0.62 2.09
CA VAL A 293 12.21 -0.35 0.98
C VAL A 293 13.57 -0.97 0.69
N LYS A 294 14.61 -0.15 0.52
CA LYS A 294 15.96 -0.59 0.20
C LYS A 294 16.45 -1.64 1.21
N HIS A 295 16.38 -1.31 2.49
CA HIS A 295 16.93 -2.15 3.54
C HIS A 295 16.05 -3.36 3.86
N ALA A 296 14.72 -3.23 3.87
CA ALA A 296 13.84 -4.37 4.11
C ALA A 296 13.99 -5.42 3.00
N SER A 297 14.07 -4.95 1.75
CA SER A 297 14.26 -5.82 0.59
C SER A 297 15.59 -6.55 0.63
N ARG A 298 16.69 -5.84 0.92
CA ARG A 298 18.02 -6.44 1.05
C ARG A 298 18.05 -7.52 2.15
N LEU A 299 17.48 -7.23 3.32
CA LEU A 299 17.44 -8.18 4.44
C LEU A 299 16.56 -9.39 4.13
N SER A 300 15.39 -9.19 3.51
CA SER A 300 14.50 -10.29 3.10
C SER A 300 15.13 -11.16 2.00
N LEU A 301 15.82 -10.58 1.02
CA LEU A 301 16.58 -11.32 0.02
C LEU A 301 17.71 -12.13 0.66
N ALA A 302 18.46 -11.54 1.59
CA ALA A 302 19.51 -12.23 2.33
C ALA A 302 18.96 -13.39 3.21
N GLN A 303 17.76 -13.23 3.78
CA GLN A 303 17.07 -14.29 4.51
C GLN A 303 16.66 -15.46 3.60
N ALA A 304 16.20 -15.13 2.39
CA ALA A 304 15.89 -16.10 1.34
C ALA A 304 17.13 -16.74 0.69
N GLY A 305 18.32 -16.15 0.89
CA GLY A 305 19.55 -16.55 0.19
C GLY A 305 19.51 -16.25 -1.31
N LEU A 306 18.80 -15.18 -1.69
CA LEU A 306 18.60 -14.75 -3.07
C LEU A 306 19.20 -13.38 -3.32
N LYS A 307 19.41 -13.07 -4.59
CA LYS A 307 19.63 -11.73 -5.12
C LYS A 307 18.38 -11.26 -5.86
N ILE A 308 18.35 -9.97 -6.23
CA ILE A 308 17.18 -9.40 -6.93
C ILE A 308 17.01 -10.00 -8.33
N GLU A 309 18.09 -10.48 -8.94
CA GLU A 309 18.11 -11.14 -10.24
C GLU A 309 17.46 -12.54 -10.19
N ASP A 310 17.40 -13.16 -9.01
CA ASP A 310 16.77 -14.48 -8.82
C ASP A 310 15.24 -14.41 -8.71
N ILE A 311 14.68 -13.20 -8.64
CA ILE A 311 13.23 -12.97 -8.54
C ILE A 311 12.62 -12.92 -9.94
N ASP A 312 11.61 -13.77 -10.16
CA ASP A 312 10.95 -13.94 -11.45
C ASP A 312 9.81 -12.93 -11.65
N LEU A 313 9.02 -12.67 -10.59
CA LEU A 313 7.84 -11.81 -10.64
C LEU A 313 7.74 -10.90 -9.42
N PHE A 314 7.12 -9.73 -9.61
CA PHE A 314 6.92 -8.75 -8.55
C PHE A 314 5.46 -8.37 -8.34
N ASP A 315 5.12 -7.96 -7.12
CA ASP A 315 3.99 -7.07 -6.88
C ASP A 315 4.40 -5.87 -6.04
N PHE A 316 4.47 -4.71 -6.69
CA PHE A 316 4.73 -3.44 -6.04
C PHE A 316 3.44 -2.73 -5.67
N TYR A 317 3.35 -2.33 -4.41
CA TYR A 317 2.24 -1.53 -3.92
C TYR A 317 2.09 -0.24 -4.73
N SER A 318 0.90 -0.04 -5.29
CA SER A 318 0.66 0.87 -6.41
C SER A 318 -0.52 1.81 -6.15
N CYS A 319 -0.60 2.38 -4.94
CA CYS A 319 -1.63 3.38 -4.64
C CYS A 319 -1.55 4.61 -5.56
N PHE A 320 -0.33 4.96 -5.96
CA PHE A 320 0.03 6.00 -6.92
C PHE A 320 1.31 5.57 -7.67
N PRO A 321 1.57 6.08 -8.89
CA PRO A 321 2.78 5.79 -9.65
C PRO A 321 4.08 6.09 -8.89
N SER A 322 4.13 7.17 -8.10
CA SER A 322 5.32 7.53 -7.30
C SER A 322 5.74 6.44 -6.33
N MET A 323 4.80 5.69 -5.73
CA MET A 323 5.14 4.57 -4.86
C MET A 323 5.82 3.43 -5.63
N VAL A 324 5.36 3.13 -6.85
CA VAL A 324 5.97 2.11 -7.71
C VAL A 324 7.38 2.53 -8.12
N GLN A 325 7.57 3.80 -8.48
CA GLN A 325 8.89 4.35 -8.83
C GLN A 325 9.84 4.34 -7.63
N LEU A 326 9.38 4.72 -6.43
CA LEU A 326 10.18 4.65 -5.20
C LEU A 326 10.64 3.22 -4.89
N ILE A 327 9.76 2.24 -5.07
CA ILE A 327 10.11 0.83 -4.87
C ILE A 327 11.14 0.39 -5.91
N ARG A 328 10.87 0.66 -7.19
CA ARG A 328 11.75 0.33 -8.31
C ARG A 328 13.15 0.91 -8.11
N ASN A 329 13.26 2.20 -7.80
CA ASN A 329 14.52 2.89 -7.58
C ASN A 329 15.28 2.31 -6.37
N ALA A 330 14.57 2.01 -5.27
CA ALA A 330 15.18 1.41 -4.08
C ALA A 330 15.73 -0.01 -4.32
N LEU A 331 15.11 -0.75 -5.24
CA LEU A 331 15.54 -2.09 -5.69
C LEU A 331 16.55 -2.05 -6.84
N LYS A 332 16.80 -0.87 -7.42
CA LYS A 332 17.62 -0.70 -8.63
C LYS A 332 17.13 -1.55 -9.81
N ILE A 333 15.81 -1.58 -9.99
CA ILE A 333 15.20 -2.22 -11.15
C ILE A 333 15.11 -1.18 -12.27
N GLU A 334 15.58 -1.52 -13.46
CA GLU A 334 15.57 -0.62 -14.60
C GLU A 334 14.14 -0.39 -15.14
N GLU A 335 13.91 0.71 -15.84
CA GLU A 335 12.56 1.06 -16.35
C GLU A 335 12.08 0.09 -17.45
N ASP A 336 13.01 -0.46 -18.20
CA ASP A 336 12.79 -1.43 -19.27
C ASP A 336 12.93 -2.89 -18.82
N ASP A 337 13.05 -3.14 -17.50
CA ASP A 337 13.06 -4.50 -16.96
C ASP A 337 11.85 -5.28 -17.51
N PRO A 338 12.07 -6.45 -18.12
CA PRO A 338 11.01 -7.21 -18.77
C PRO A 338 10.06 -7.86 -17.76
N ARG A 339 10.46 -8.00 -16.49
CA ARG A 339 9.64 -8.63 -15.46
C ARG A 339 8.48 -7.71 -15.08
N PRO A 340 7.26 -8.25 -14.95
CA PRO A 340 6.11 -7.45 -14.57
C PRO A 340 6.25 -6.95 -13.12
N LEU A 341 5.98 -5.66 -12.90
CA LEU A 341 6.01 -5.04 -11.57
C LEU A 341 4.73 -5.28 -10.74
N THR A 342 3.77 -6.01 -11.31
CA THR A 342 2.57 -6.48 -10.62
C THR A 342 2.12 -7.83 -11.18
N ILE A 343 1.67 -8.71 -10.29
CA ILE A 343 0.97 -9.96 -10.66
C ILE A 343 -0.55 -9.82 -10.52
N THR A 344 -1.02 -8.74 -9.91
CA THR A 344 -2.46 -8.53 -9.65
C THR A 344 -3.11 -7.48 -10.54
N GLY A 345 -2.33 -6.55 -11.12
CA GLY A 345 -2.81 -5.40 -11.87
C GLY A 345 -2.87 -4.10 -11.08
N GLY A 346 -2.43 -4.12 -9.82
CA GLY A 346 -2.33 -2.94 -8.97
C GLY A 346 -3.64 -2.31 -8.52
N MET A 347 -3.53 -1.32 -7.64
CA MET A 347 -4.67 -0.81 -6.88
C MET A 347 -5.64 0.06 -7.70
N ALA A 348 -5.16 0.70 -8.76
CA ALA A 348 -6.01 1.52 -9.64
C ALA A 348 -6.98 0.67 -10.48
N PHE A 349 -6.55 -0.55 -10.87
CA PHE A 349 -7.29 -1.39 -11.82
C PHE A 349 -7.85 -2.64 -11.18
N SER A 350 -6.99 -3.41 -10.47
CA SER A 350 -7.43 -4.60 -9.76
C SER A 350 -8.39 -4.28 -8.61
N GLY A 351 -8.29 -3.07 -8.07
CA GLY A 351 -9.00 -2.67 -6.87
C GLY A 351 -8.04 -2.60 -5.70
N GLY A 352 -8.23 -1.60 -4.84
CA GLY A 352 -7.44 -1.40 -3.64
C GLY A 352 -8.33 -1.45 -2.41
N PRO A 353 -8.68 -2.64 -1.87
CA PRO A 353 -9.59 -2.80 -0.73
C PRO A 353 -8.97 -2.27 0.58
N TRP A 354 -8.77 -0.96 0.64
CA TRP A 354 -8.12 -0.21 1.71
C TRP A 354 -6.88 -0.91 2.28
N ASN A 355 -7.00 -1.51 3.47
CA ASN A 355 -5.88 -2.13 4.20
C ASN A 355 -5.55 -3.56 3.71
N ASN A 356 -6.41 -4.13 2.87
CA ASN A 356 -6.37 -5.54 2.47
C ASN A 356 -5.79 -5.78 1.07
N TYR A 357 -5.40 -4.75 0.32
CA TYR A 357 -4.82 -4.97 -1.02
C TYR A 357 -3.66 -5.95 -0.96
N SER A 358 -2.74 -5.75 -0.02
CA SER A 358 -1.50 -6.52 0.06
C SER A 358 -1.69 -8.01 0.39
N LEU A 359 -2.90 -8.46 0.76
CA LEU A 359 -3.18 -9.89 0.89
C LEU A 359 -3.43 -10.56 -0.47
N HIS A 360 -3.99 -9.84 -1.44
CA HIS A 360 -4.32 -10.37 -2.77
C HIS A 360 -3.08 -10.77 -3.60
N PRO A 361 -1.97 -10.01 -3.60
CA PRO A 361 -0.73 -10.47 -4.23
C PRO A 361 -0.17 -11.73 -3.59
N VAL A 362 -0.24 -11.90 -2.27
CA VAL A 362 0.19 -13.14 -1.60
C VAL A 362 -0.60 -14.34 -2.13
N ILE A 363 -1.93 -14.21 -2.18
CA ILE A 363 -2.82 -15.27 -2.68
C ILE A 363 -2.55 -15.57 -4.17
N THR A 364 -2.33 -14.52 -4.96
CA THR A 364 -1.99 -14.67 -6.39
C THR A 364 -0.62 -15.36 -6.56
N ALA A 365 0.36 -15.03 -5.71
CA ALA A 365 1.66 -15.69 -5.71
C ALA A 365 1.52 -17.18 -5.37
N VAL A 366 0.67 -17.53 -4.40
CA VAL A 366 0.38 -18.94 -4.06
C VAL A 366 -0.15 -19.69 -5.29
N ASP A 367 -1.13 -19.13 -6.00
CA ASP A 367 -1.70 -19.76 -7.20
C ASP A 367 -0.67 -19.91 -8.33
N LEU A 368 0.16 -18.90 -8.56
CA LEU A 368 1.19 -18.92 -9.60
C LEU A 368 2.29 -19.94 -9.29
N ILE A 369 2.80 -19.96 -8.06
CA ILE A 369 3.87 -20.88 -7.64
C ILE A 369 3.38 -22.33 -7.63
N ARG A 370 2.11 -22.59 -7.27
CA ARG A 370 1.53 -23.94 -7.36
C ARG A 370 1.41 -24.44 -8.80
N LYS A 371 1.24 -23.54 -9.78
CA LYS A 371 1.22 -23.87 -11.21
C LYS A 371 2.63 -24.00 -11.81
N ASN A 372 3.58 -23.22 -11.32
CA ASN A 372 4.97 -23.28 -11.72
C ASN A 372 5.88 -23.16 -10.50
N SER A 373 6.39 -24.30 -10.04
CA SER A 373 7.19 -24.43 -8.81
C SER A 373 8.55 -23.72 -8.85
N HIS A 374 9.01 -23.27 -10.01
CA HIS A 374 10.29 -22.56 -10.15
C HIS A 374 10.20 -21.08 -9.79
N LEU A 375 8.99 -20.52 -9.81
CA LEU A 375 8.77 -19.09 -9.57
C LEU A 375 9.17 -18.68 -8.16
N LYS A 376 9.96 -17.61 -8.08
CA LYS A 376 10.24 -16.82 -6.88
C LYS A 376 9.59 -15.47 -7.04
N ILE A 377 8.69 -15.14 -6.13
CA ILE A 377 7.84 -13.95 -6.26
C ILE A 377 8.11 -13.03 -5.07
N MET A 378 8.39 -11.77 -5.36
CA MET A 378 8.63 -10.75 -4.34
C MET A 378 7.50 -9.72 -4.31
N GLN A 379 7.01 -9.42 -3.12
CA GLN A 379 6.03 -8.37 -2.88
C GLN A 379 6.64 -7.27 -2.00
N VAL A 380 6.34 -6.01 -2.34
CA VAL A 380 6.65 -4.85 -1.51
C VAL A 380 5.37 -4.08 -1.23
N ALA A 381 4.95 -4.03 0.04
CA ALA A 381 3.75 -3.36 0.50
C ALA A 381 4.05 -2.03 1.18
N ASN A 382 3.22 -1.00 0.93
CA ASN A 382 3.32 0.31 1.58
C ASN A 382 2.07 0.62 2.43
N GLY A 383 2.29 1.21 3.60
CA GLY A 383 1.28 1.82 4.45
C GLY A 383 1.63 3.27 4.80
N GLY A 384 0.61 4.13 4.86
CA GLY A 384 0.82 5.57 5.01
C GLY A 384 1.36 6.19 3.72
N TYR A 385 2.27 7.15 3.87
CA TYR A 385 2.74 8.01 2.78
C TYR A 385 4.19 7.66 2.42
N ASN A 386 4.45 6.42 1.97
CA ASN A 386 5.79 5.81 1.94
C ASN A 386 6.40 5.75 3.34
N THR A 387 5.61 5.31 4.34
CA THR A 387 5.99 5.38 5.76
C THR A 387 6.28 4.01 6.34
N LYS A 388 5.38 3.04 6.16
CA LYS A 388 5.50 1.67 6.68
C LYS A 388 5.65 0.69 5.53
N LEU A 389 6.74 -0.05 5.51
CA LEU A 389 7.12 -0.91 4.40
C LEU A 389 7.21 -2.35 4.88
N SER A 390 6.60 -3.26 4.12
CA SER A 390 6.68 -4.69 4.37
C SER A 390 7.11 -5.39 3.11
N VAL A 391 8.02 -6.35 3.23
CA VAL A 391 8.52 -7.17 2.11
C VAL A 391 8.20 -8.63 2.41
N GLY A 392 7.88 -9.40 1.37
CA GLY A 392 7.72 -10.85 1.43
C GLY A 392 8.20 -11.50 0.13
N ILE A 393 8.84 -12.65 0.25
CA ILE A 393 9.39 -13.46 -0.85
C ILE A 393 8.84 -14.88 -0.71
N TYR A 394 8.29 -15.40 -1.79
CA TYR A 394 7.55 -16.67 -1.81
C TYR A 394 8.14 -17.64 -2.83
N GLY A 395 8.14 -18.93 -2.51
CA GLY A 395 8.61 -19.99 -3.42
C GLY A 395 8.36 -21.40 -2.89
N LYS A 396 9.01 -22.39 -3.52
CA LYS A 396 8.91 -23.82 -3.15
C LYS A 396 10.05 -24.36 -2.30
N THR A 397 11.00 -23.51 -1.91
CA THR A 397 12.13 -23.89 -1.06
C THR A 397 12.07 -23.15 0.28
N PRO A 398 12.50 -23.78 1.39
CA PRO A 398 12.55 -23.11 2.68
C PRO A 398 13.54 -21.94 2.71
N PRO A 399 13.42 -21.03 3.69
CA PRO A 399 14.41 -19.99 3.95
C PRO A 399 15.82 -20.55 4.16
N GLN A 400 16.84 -19.78 3.74
CA GLN A 400 18.24 -20.14 3.99
C GLN A 400 18.70 -19.71 5.39
N LYS A 401 18.14 -18.61 5.92
CA LYS A 401 18.32 -18.17 7.30
C LYS A 401 17.06 -18.39 8.11
N HIS A 402 17.24 -18.58 9.42
CA HIS A 402 16.12 -18.61 10.36
C HIS A 402 15.35 -17.29 10.33
N TRP A 403 14.05 -17.35 10.58
CA TRP A 403 13.23 -16.16 10.72
C TRP A 403 13.59 -15.41 12.01
N SER A 404 14.02 -14.15 11.90
CA SER A 404 14.36 -13.27 13.01
C SER A 404 14.10 -11.81 12.63
N ASN A 405 13.86 -10.96 13.64
CA ASN A 405 13.70 -9.52 13.51
C ASN A 405 14.95 -8.72 13.92
N ASP A 406 16.01 -9.35 14.42
CA ASP A 406 17.13 -8.63 15.05
C ASP A 406 17.80 -7.62 14.10
N GLU A 407 18.21 -8.08 12.91
CA GLU A 407 18.81 -7.21 11.89
C GLU A 407 17.85 -6.10 11.41
N PHE A 408 16.54 -6.36 11.42
CA PHE A 408 15.52 -5.36 11.06
C PHE A 408 15.38 -4.30 12.15
N LEU A 409 15.44 -4.68 13.43
CA LEU A 409 15.34 -3.75 14.55
C LEU A 409 16.56 -2.83 14.63
N GLU A 410 17.77 -3.35 14.39
CA GLU A 410 18.97 -2.53 14.30
C GLU A 410 18.89 -1.55 13.13
N MET A 411 18.52 -2.05 11.95
CA MET A 411 18.38 -1.21 10.76
C MET A 411 17.29 -0.15 10.92
N GLN A 412 16.21 -0.45 11.63
CA GLN A 412 15.17 0.53 11.94
C GLN A 412 15.72 1.71 12.73
N LYS A 413 16.65 1.48 13.67
CA LYS A 413 17.30 2.55 14.44
C LYS A 413 18.15 3.43 13.52
N GLU A 414 18.94 2.83 12.63
CA GLU A 414 19.77 3.59 11.67
C GLU A 414 18.94 4.48 10.75
N ILE A 415 17.81 3.98 10.22
CA ILE A 415 16.92 4.78 9.37
C ILE A 415 16.36 6.00 10.13
N LEU A 416 16.05 5.84 11.42
CA LEU A 416 15.44 6.92 12.21
C LEU A 416 16.46 7.95 12.73
N LYS A 417 17.76 7.63 12.77
CA LYS A 417 18.82 8.58 13.13
C LYS A 417 18.97 9.71 12.11
N GLU A 418 18.61 9.46 10.86
CA GLU A 418 18.69 10.42 9.76
C GLU A 418 17.52 11.42 9.77
N GLU A 419 16.70 11.48 10.83
CA GLU A 419 15.57 12.42 10.89
C GLU A 419 16.05 13.88 10.85
N LEU A 420 15.55 14.64 9.86
CA LEU A 420 15.82 16.06 9.77
C LEU A 420 15.09 16.85 10.88
N PRO A 421 15.58 18.05 11.24
CA PRO A 421 14.88 18.93 12.18
C PRO A 421 13.44 19.23 11.78
N LYS A 422 12.63 19.61 12.78
CA LYS A 422 11.23 20.02 12.55
C LYS A 422 11.17 21.20 11.56
N PRO A 423 10.13 21.25 10.71
CA PRO A 423 9.96 22.34 9.77
C PRO A 423 9.69 23.68 10.49
N VAL A 424 10.00 24.79 9.81
CA VAL A 424 9.73 26.15 10.28
C VAL A 424 8.24 26.45 10.10
N ASP A 425 7.54 26.71 11.21
CA ASP A 425 6.09 26.94 11.21
C ASP A 425 5.68 28.26 10.55
N LYS A 426 6.41 29.34 10.87
CA LYS A 426 6.20 30.70 10.34
C LYS A 426 7.40 31.10 9.49
N ALA A 427 7.34 30.83 8.20
CA ALA A 427 8.46 31.03 7.28
C ALA A 427 8.37 32.39 6.57
N ASN A 428 9.51 33.07 6.49
CA ASN A 428 9.69 34.29 5.69
C ASN A 428 11.07 34.24 5.02
N GLY A 429 11.19 34.72 3.79
CA GLY A 429 12.45 34.78 3.04
C GLY A 429 12.38 33.98 1.73
N ILE A 430 13.53 33.52 1.24
CA ILE A 430 13.61 32.75 0.00
C ILE A 430 13.42 31.26 0.30
N LEU A 431 12.58 30.60 -0.49
CA LEU A 431 12.31 29.17 -0.45
C LEU A 431 12.67 28.53 -1.79
N THR A 432 13.60 27.58 -1.77
CA THR A 432 13.87 26.68 -2.90
C THR A 432 12.90 25.52 -2.85
N ILE A 433 12.13 25.32 -3.93
CA ILE A 433 11.11 24.26 -3.99
C ILE A 433 11.77 22.89 -4.16
N GLU A 434 11.43 21.94 -3.30
CA GLU A 434 11.84 20.53 -3.42
C GLU A 434 10.76 19.65 -4.04
N ALA A 435 9.50 19.98 -3.78
CA ALA A 435 8.33 19.27 -4.27
C ALA A 435 7.11 20.19 -4.27
N TYR A 436 6.19 19.95 -5.22
CA TYR A 436 4.93 20.68 -5.27
C TYR A 436 3.79 19.81 -5.80
N THR A 437 2.56 20.26 -5.56
CA THR A 437 1.38 19.74 -6.24
C THR A 437 0.31 20.83 -6.33
N ILE A 438 -0.59 20.70 -7.30
CA ILE A 438 -1.74 21.57 -7.51
C ILE A 438 -2.99 20.71 -7.42
N ILE A 439 -3.92 21.09 -6.55
CA ILE A 439 -5.18 20.39 -6.32
C ILE A 439 -6.23 20.97 -7.28
N TYR A 440 -7.07 20.10 -7.84
CA TYR A 440 -8.10 20.48 -8.80
C TYR A 440 -9.50 20.24 -8.27
N LYS A 441 -10.41 21.17 -8.58
CA LYS A 441 -11.85 20.99 -8.44
C LYS A 441 -12.34 19.91 -9.40
N ARG A 442 -13.58 19.42 -9.22
CA ARG A 442 -14.13 18.33 -10.04
C ARG A 442 -14.25 18.68 -11.53
N ASP A 443 -14.41 19.95 -11.86
CA ASP A 443 -14.46 20.48 -13.22
C ASP A 443 -13.07 20.58 -13.88
N GLY A 444 -12.00 20.34 -13.12
CA GLY A 444 -10.62 20.39 -13.60
C GLY A 444 -9.95 21.76 -13.46
N THR A 445 -10.61 22.75 -12.84
CA THR A 445 -9.99 24.03 -12.51
C THR A 445 -9.07 23.91 -11.29
N PRO A 446 -7.89 24.58 -11.26
CA PRO A 446 -7.05 24.62 -10.07
C PRO A 446 -7.78 25.25 -8.87
N GLU A 447 -7.54 24.72 -7.67
CA GLU A 447 -8.10 25.22 -6.41
C GLU A 447 -7.01 25.86 -5.54
N TYR A 448 -5.94 25.14 -5.25
CA TYR A 448 -4.75 25.64 -4.54
C TYR A 448 -3.57 24.71 -4.82
N GLY A 449 -2.37 25.11 -4.43
CA GLY A 449 -1.19 24.24 -4.46
C GLY A 449 -0.54 24.10 -3.09
N VAL A 450 0.20 23.02 -2.92
CA VAL A 450 1.03 22.75 -1.73
C VAL A 450 2.46 22.59 -2.19
N VAL A 451 3.37 23.25 -1.48
CA VAL A 451 4.81 23.23 -1.76
C VAL A 451 5.55 22.79 -0.51
N LEU A 452 6.52 21.91 -0.69
CA LEU A 452 7.57 21.60 0.27
C LEU A 452 8.89 22.17 -0.30
N GLY A 453 9.59 22.96 0.51
CA GLY A 453 10.85 23.54 0.11
C GLY A 453 11.77 23.78 1.31
N SER A 454 13.01 24.14 1.00
CA SER A 454 14.04 24.52 1.96
C SER A 454 14.30 26.02 1.91
N LEU A 455 14.43 26.63 3.08
CA LEU A 455 14.88 28.00 3.25
C LEU A 455 16.40 28.08 3.05
N GLU A 456 16.94 29.28 2.91
CA GLU A 456 18.39 29.53 2.74
C GLU A 456 19.26 28.90 3.86
N ASN A 457 18.71 28.78 5.07
CA ASN A 457 19.38 28.14 6.20
C ASN A 457 19.28 26.60 6.21
N GLY A 458 18.74 25.99 5.15
CA GLY A 458 18.53 24.55 4.99
C GLY A 458 17.34 23.98 5.76
N SER A 459 16.60 24.79 6.52
CA SER A 459 15.39 24.33 7.22
C SER A 459 14.23 24.23 6.25
N ARG A 460 13.43 23.17 6.38
CA ARG A 460 12.25 22.99 5.53
C ARG A 460 11.02 23.70 6.05
N THR A 461 10.10 24.00 5.16
CA THR A 461 8.74 24.41 5.49
C THR A 461 7.75 23.95 4.42
N LEU A 462 6.46 24.10 4.71
CA LEU A 462 5.37 23.95 3.75
C LEU A 462 4.76 25.32 3.47
N ALA A 463 4.35 25.54 2.23
CA ALA A 463 3.67 26.76 1.79
C ALA A 463 2.51 26.44 0.83
N LEU A 464 1.55 27.36 0.73
CA LEU A 464 0.43 27.29 -0.20
C LEU A 464 0.65 28.18 -1.43
N LEU A 465 0.12 27.72 -2.56
CA LEU A 465 -0.07 28.51 -3.77
C LEU A 465 -1.56 28.85 -3.91
N LYS A 466 -1.86 30.14 -4.11
CA LYS A 466 -3.24 30.64 -4.28
C LYS A 466 -3.80 30.32 -5.68
N GLU A 467 -5.12 30.17 -5.77
CA GLU A 467 -5.84 29.88 -7.01
C GLU A 467 -5.47 30.87 -8.12
N GLU A 468 -5.46 32.16 -7.78
CA GLU A 468 -5.20 33.27 -8.70
C GLU A 468 -3.79 33.19 -9.27
N SER A 469 -2.78 32.98 -8.42
CA SER A 469 -1.38 32.86 -8.85
C SER A 469 -1.16 31.65 -9.75
N ILE A 470 -1.79 30.51 -9.45
CA ILE A 470 -1.68 29.30 -10.27
C ILE A 470 -2.23 29.56 -11.68
N LYS A 471 -3.38 30.24 -11.78
CA LYS A 471 -4.01 30.54 -13.08
C LYS A 471 -3.25 31.61 -13.85
N GLN A 472 -2.93 32.73 -13.21
CA GLN A 472 -2.27 33.87 -13.84
C GLN A 472 -0.92 33.49 -14.44
N HIS A 473 -0.14 32.68 -13.73
CA HIS A 473 1.21 32.29 -14.16
C HIS A 473 1.26 30.89 -14.79
N LYS A 474 0.10 30.24 -15.03
CA LYS A 474 0.01 28.89 -15.61
C LYS A 474 0.93 27.87 -14.91
N LEU A 475 1.05 27.92 -13.58
CA LEU A 475 2.05 27.14 -12.82
C LEU A 475 1.92 25.63 -13.02
N SER A 476 0.73 25.14 -13.39
CA SER A 476 0.51 23.72 -13.74
C SER A 476 1.24 23.24 -15.00
N GLN A 477 1.81 24.16 -15.78
CA GLN A 477 2.54 23.90 -17.03
C GLN A 477 4.04 24.21 -16.88
N GLN A 478 4.50 24.50 -15.66
CA GLN A 478 5.89 24.86 -15.38
C GLN A 478 6.51 23.89 -14.39
N GLU A 479 7.80 23.64 -14.56
CA GLU A 479 8.62 23.06 -13.49
C GLU A 479 8.79 24.12 -12.40
N LEU A 480 8.52 23.73 -11.15
CA LEU A 480 8.74 24.57 -9.98
C LEU A 480 9.87 24.05 -9.08
N VAL A 481 10.17 22.75 -9.09
CA VAL A 481 11.26 22.15 -8.31
C VAL A 481 12.60 22.76 -8.73
N GLY A 482 13.41 23.10 -7.74
CA GLY A 482 14.71 23.75 -7.91
C GLY A 482 14.64 25.26 -8.14
N ARG A 483 13.44 25.86 -8.22
CA ARG A 483 13.27 27.31 -8.34
C ARG A 483 13.10 27.97 -6.98
N ASP A 484 13.55 29.21 -6.90
CA ASP A 484 13.48 30.05 -5.73
C ASP A 484 12.27 30.99 -5.79
N PHE A 485 11.54 31.07 -4.69
CA PHE A 485 10.41 31.99 -4.53
C PHE A 485 10.41 32.62 -3.13
N ASN A 486 9.91 33.84 -3.03
CA ASN A 486 9.67 34.44 -1.72
C ASN A 486 8.52 33.71 -1.02
N VAL A 487 8.77 33.18 0.17
CA VAL A 487 7.76 32.68 1.10
C VAL A 487 7.50 33.73 2.19
N TYR A 488 6.25 33.85 2.61
CA TYR A 488 5.89 34.68 3.76
C TYR A 488 4.79 34.02 4.59
N TYR A 489 4.80 34.28 5.89
CA TYR A 489 3.74 33.84 6.80
C TYR A 489 2.63 34.89 6.84
N ASP A 490 1.40 34.46 6.65
CA ASP A 490 0.20 35.30 6.76
C ASP A 490 -0.46 35.05 8.12
N ASP A 491 -0.32 35.99 9.06
CA ASP A 491 -0.92 35.89 10.40
C ASP A 491 -2.46 35.81 10.38
N THR A 492 -3.11 36.30 9.33
CA THR A 492 -4.58 36.29 9.23
C THR A 492 -5.11 34.90 8.94
N THR A 493 -4.48 34.20 8.00
CA THR A 493 -4.89 32.84 7.63
C THR A 493 -4.15 31.76 8.42
N GLY A 494 -3.02 32.14 9.01
CA GLY A 494 -2.10 31.26 9.73
C GLY A 494 -1.27 30.36 8.82
N PHE A 495 -1.17 30.60 7.51
CA PHE A 495 -0.39 29.77 6.57
C PHE A 495 0.81 30.51 6.00
N ASN A 496 1.83 29.75 5.60
CA ASN A 496 2.88 30.23 4.72
C ASN A 496 2.34 30.23 3.27
N TYR A 497 2.64 31.27 2.50
CA TYR A 497 2.33 31.35 1.07
C TYR A 497 3.58 31.64 0.26
N LEU A 498 3.61 31.11 -0.96
CA LEU A 498 4.56 31.58 -1.97
C LEU A 498 4.03 32.83 -2.65
N LYS A 499 4.88 33.85 -2.72
CA LYS A 499 4.69 35.03 -3.53
C LYS A 499 5.23 34.75 -4.93
N ILE A 500 4.32 34.68 -5.90
CA ILE A 500 4.65 34.52 -7.31
C ILE A 500 4.67 35.92 -7.92
N GLU A 501 5.88 36.46 -8.12
CA GLU A 501 6.07 37.67 -8.92
C GLU A 501 6.22 37.27 -10.39
N VAL A 502 6.11 38.22 -11.32
CA VAL A 502 6.18 37.93 -12.76
C VAL A 502 7.50 37.23 -13.06
N ILE A 503 7.42 35.91 -13.32
CA ILE A 503 8.55 35.14 -13.82
C ILE A 503 8.77 35.65 -15.24
N GLU A 504 9.77 36.50 -15.46
CA GLU A 504 10.28 36.73 -16.81
C GLU A 504 10.72 35.37 -17.34
N LEU A 505 10.02 34.89 -18.38
CA LEU A 505 10.39 33.69 -19.12
C LEU A 505 11.73 34.00 -19.77
N THR A 506 12.82 33.53 -19.16
CA THR A 506 14.15 33.51 -19.78
C THR A 506 14.40 32.15 -20.41
#